data_AF-A0A1S9TGQ2-F1
#
_entry.id   AF-A0A1S9TGQ2-F1
#
_cell.length_a   1.000
_cell.length_b   1.000
_cell.length_c   1.000
_cell.angle_alpha   90.00
_cell.angle_beta   90.00
_cell.angle_gamma   90.00
#
_symmetry.space_group_name_H-M   'P 1'
#
loop_
_entity.id
_entity.type
_entity.pdbx_description
1 polymer ?
#
loop_
_entity_poly.entity_id
_entity_poly.type
_entity_poly.pdbx_seq_one_letter_code
_entity_poly.pdbx_strand_id
1 'polypeptide(L)'
;MPSLTPFMYKPHYSESAEPYLVYSVGCDKPETTSGFMQGYWECTNCGEGNQFRFYDEDYHPNYVATCPDCKRDFIAVDDTDYDD
;
A
#
# COMPACT_ATOMS: atom_id res chain seq x y z
N MET A 1 -6.26 -8.65 11.28
CA MET A 1 -5.35 -8.61 10.12
C MET A 1 -5.53 -7.26 9.46
N PRO A 2 -4.47 -6.59 8.99
CA PRO A 2 -4.61 -5.26 8.42
C PRO A 2 -5.37 -5.34 7.09
N SER A 3 -6.49 -4.64 7.00
CA SER A 3 -7.22 -4.44 5.76
C SER A 3 -6.50 -3.40 4.89
N LEU A 4 -6.57 -3.55 3.56
CA LEU A 4 -6.19 -2.48 2.65
C LEU A 4 -7.17 -1.31 2.82
N THR A 5 -6.69 -0.20 3.38
CA THR A 5 -7.51 0.99 3.59
C THR A 5 -7.30 1.96 2.41
N PRO A 6 -8.31 2.21 1.56
CA PRO A 6 -8.17 3.12 0.44
C PRO A 6 -8.05 4.58 0.92
N PHE A 7 -7.13 5.34 0.34
CA PHE A 7 -7.05 6.79 0.55
C PHE A 7 -6.52 7.52 -0.68
N MET A 8 -6.84 8.82 -0.77
CA MET A 8 -6.30 9.68 -1.81
C MET A 8 -4.95 10.23 -1.36
N TYR A 9 -3.88 9.79 -2.00
CA TYR A 9 -2.54 10.27 -1.71
C TYR A 9 -2.18 11.43 -2.62
N LYS A 10 -1.65 12.51 -2.03
CA LYS A 10 -1.00 13.60 -2.74
C LYS A 10 0.48 13.65 -2.37
N PRO A 11 1.41 13.53 -3.33
CA PRO A 11 2.83 13.66 -3.04
C PRO A 11 3.17 15.04 -2.49
N HIS A 12 3.88 15.09 -1.37
CA HIS A 12 4.25 16.36 -0.72
C HIS A 12 5.30 17.16 -1.53
N TYR A 13 6.05 16.52 -2.42
CA TYR A 13 7.11 17.13 -3.22
C TYR A 13 6.61 17.78 -4.53
N SER A 14 5.31 17.67 -4.86
CA SER A 14 4.75 18.24 -6.08
C SER A 14 3.41 18.91 -5.79
N GLU A 15 3.41 20.24 -5.73
CA GLU A 15 2.18 21.01 -5.48
C GLU A 15 1.14 20.84 -6.59
N SER A 16 1.59 20.60 -7.83
CA SER A 16 0.76 20.39 -9.01
C SER A 16 0.29 18.95 -9.19
N ALA A 17 0.79 17.99 -8.41
CA ALA A 17 0.33 16.62 -8.50
C ALA A 17 -1.14 16.51 -8.06
N GLU A 18 -1.97 15.90 -8.90
CA GLU A 18 -3.32 15.54 -8.52
C GLU A 18 -3.30 14.36 -7.54
N PRO A 19 -4.15 14.36 -6.50
CA PRO A 19 -4.27 13.21 -5.62
C PRO A 19 -4.72 11.98 -6.40
N TYR A 20 -4.15 10.81 -6.08
CA TYR A 20 -4.52 9.55 -6.70
C TYR A 20 -4.84 8.48 -5.65
N LEU A 21 -5.68 7.51 -6.03
CA LEU A 21 -6.09 6.44 -5.14
C LEU A 21 -4.93 5.47 -4.90
N VAL A 22 -4.66 5.20 -3.64
CA VAL A 22 -3.75 4.15 -3.17
C VAL A 22 -4.37 3.44 -1.99
N TYR A 23 -3.83 2.29 -1.62
CA TYR A 23 -4.21 1.57 -0.41
C TYR A 23 -3.11 1.68 0.64
N SER A 24 -3.44 1.88 1.91
CA SER A 24 -2.49 1.69 2.99
C SER A 24 -2.55 0.26 3.51
N VAL A 25 -1.38 -0.27 3.86
CA VAL A 25 -1.26 -1.54 4.58
C VAL A 25 -0.75 -1.22 5.99
N GLY A 26 -1.41 -1.77 7.01
CA GLY A 26 -1.00 -1.60 8.41
C GLY A 26 -1.28 -0.22 9.03
N CYS A 27 -1.93 0.69 8.30
CA CYS A 27 -2.27 2.03 8.78
C CYS A 27 -3.77 2.29 8.64
N ASP A 28 -4.44 2.52 9.78
CA ASP A 28 -5.89 2.79 9.84
C ASP A 28 -6.24 4.28 9.61
N LYS A 29 -5.25 5.17 9.62
CA LYS A 29 -5.42 6.62 9.43
C LYS A 29 -4.40 7.20 8.43
N PRO A 30 -4.37 6.68 7.20
CA PRO A 30 -3.32 7.04 6.25
C PRO A 30 -3.34 8.52 5.85
N GLU A 31 -4.48 9.19 5.93
CA GLU A 31 -4.65 10.61 5.60
C GLU A 31 -3.93 11.59 6.54
N THR A 32 -3.54 11.14 7.73
CA THR A 32 -2.82 11.97 8.72
C THR A 32 -1.42 11.45 9.04
N THR A 33 -1.02 10.36 8.39
CA THR A 33 0.25 9.67 8.64
C THR A 33 1.27 10.05 7.54
N SER A 34 2.56 10.11 7.87
CA SER A 34 3.65 10.40 6.92
C SER A 34 4.71 9.30 6.98
N GLY A 35 5.70 9.30 6.08
CA GLY A 35 6.78 8.29 6.09
C GLY A 35 6.46 6.99 5.34
N PHE A 36 5.49 7.03 4.41
CA PHE A 36 5.12 5.83 3.65
C PHE A 36 6.15 5.41 2.61
N MET A 37 6.43 4.12 2.53
CA MET A 37 7.07 3.48 1.38
C MET A 37 6.03 3.16 0.30
N GLN A 38 6.41 3.25 -0.98
CA GLN A 38 5.52 2.96 -2.11
C GLN A 38 5.76 1.54 -2.59
N GLY A 39 4.70 0.81 -2.94
CA GLY A 39 4.83 -0.48 -3.61
C GLY A 39 3.68 -0.76 -4.55
N TYR A 40 3.70 -1.94 -5.16
CA TYR A 40 2.61 -2.50 -5.96
C TYR A 40 2.24 -3.89 -5.43
N TRP A 41 0.94 -4.14 -5.26
CA TRP A 41 0.46 -5.45 -4.81
C TRP A 41 -0.33 -6.13 -5.92
N GLU A 42 -0.27 -7.46 -5.95
CA GLU A 42 -1.12 -8.30 -6.78
C GLU A 42 -1.74 -9.39 -5.90
N CYS A 43 -3.07 -9.52 -5.91
CA CYS A 43 -3.74 -10.56 -5.15
C CYS A 43 -3.57 -11.90 -5.85
N THR A 44 -2.91 -12.84 -5.18
CA THR A 44 -2.68 -14.20 -5.67
C THR A 44 -3.95 -15.02 -5.93
N ASN A 45 -5.12 -14.55 -5.49
CA ASN A 45 -6.39 -15.24 -5.70
C ASN A 45 -7.14 -14.80 -6.95
N CYS A 46 -7.12 -13.50 -7.29
CA CYS A 46 -7.89 -12.94 -8.41
C CYS A 46 -7.03 -12.23 -9.46
N GLY A 47 -5.74 -12.02 -9.21
CA GLY A 47 -4.80 -11.34 -10.11
C GLY A 47 -4.99 -9.82 -10.19
N GLU A 48 -5.95 -9.26 -9.44
CA GLU A 48 -6.12 -7.81 -9.35
C GLU A 48 -5.01 -7.20 -8.50
N GLY A 49 -4.60 -5.98 -8.82
CA GLY A 49 -3.49 -5.33 -8.14
C GLY A 49 -3.49 -3.81 -8.32
N ASN A 50 -2.89 -3.10 -7.36
CA ASN A 50 -2.79 -1.65 -7.42
C ASN A 50 -1.57 -1.13 -6.65
N GLN A 51 -1.26 0.14 -6.85
CA GLN A 51 -0.32 0.87 -6.01
C GLN A 51 -0.82 0.93 -4.57
N PHE A 52 0.11 0.80 -3.65
CA PHE A 52 -0.17 0.93 -2.24
C PHE A 52 0.99 1.60 -1.49
N ARG A 53 0.75 1.93 -0.23
CA ARG A 53 1.67 2.62 0.66
C ARG A 53 1.83 1.80 1.95
N PHE A 54 3.06 1.40 2.28
CA PHE A 54 3.37 0.78 3.58
C PHE A 54 3.69 1.86 4.60
N TYR A 55 3.01 1.84 5.74
CA TYR A 55 3.55 2.46 6.94
C TYR A 55 4.29 1.37 7.69
N ASP A 56 5.62 1.41 7.64
CA ASP A 56 6.43 0.47 8.40
C ASP A 56 7.57 1.19 9.10
N GLU A 57 7.62 1.02 10.41
CA GLU A 57 8.69 1.51 11.27
C GLU A 57 9.81 0.45 11.44
N ASP A 58 9.52 -0.83 11.15
CA ASP A 58 10.37 -2.00 11.47
C ASP A 58 10.83 -2.83 10.24
N TYR A 59 10.44 -2.44 9.02
CA TYR A 59 10.79 -3.06 7.72
C TYR A 59 10.57 -4.59 7.66
N HIS A 60 9.35 -5.02 7.40
CA HIS A 60 8.94 -6.39 7.18
C HIS A 60 8.75 -6.66 5.67
N PRO A 61 9.38 -7.70 5.09
CA PRO A 61 9.27 -7.95 3.64
C PRO A 61 7.95 -8.60 3.20
N ASN A 62 7.10 -9.03 4.13
CA ASN A 62 5.87 -9.75 3.83
C ASN A 62 4.71 -9.21 4.69
N TYR A 63 3.73 -8.56 4.05
CA TYR A 63 2.57 -8.05 4.75
C TYR A 63 1.32 -8.82 4.37
N VAL A 64 0.67 -9.43 5.35
CA VAL A 64 -0.63 -10.09 5.15
C VAL A 64 -1.69 -9.01 4.99
N ALA A 65 -2.33 -8.95 3.82
CA ALA A 65 -3.37 -7.99 3.49
C ALA A 65 -4.64 -8.71 2.99
N THR A 66 -5.80 -8.07 3.14
CA THR A 66 -7.07 -8.59 2.60
C THR A 66 -7.44 -7.84 1.32
N CYS A 67 -7.63 -8.57 0.22
CA CYS A 67 -8.01 -8.00 -1.08
C CYS A 67 -9.40 -7.34 -1.02
N PRO A 68 -9.56 -6.09 -1.52
CA PRO A 68 -10.84 -5.39 -1.50
C PRO A 68 -11.89 -6.04 -2.40
N ASP A 69 -11.50 -6.72 -3.48
CA ASP A 69 -12.44 -7.30 -4.43
C ASP A 69 -12.93 -8.69 -3.99
N CYS A 70 -12.00 -9.64 -3.82
CA CYS A 70 -12.34 -11.03 -3.53
C CYS A 70 -12.46 -11.35 -2.02
N LYS A 71 -12.13 -10.39 -1.14
CA LYS A 71 -12.15 -10.52 0.34
C LYS A 71 -11.31 -11.67 0.88
N ARG A 72 -10.30 -12.11 0.12
CA ARG A 72 -9.33 -13.13 0.54
C ARG A 72 -8.03 -12.50 0.97
N ASP A 73 -7.38 -13.16 1.91
CA ASP A 73 -6.06 -12.76 2.39
C ASP A 73 -4.99 -13.17 1.38
N PHE A 74 -3.99 -12.31 1.23
CA PHE A 74 -2.83 -12.51 0.38
C PHE A 74 -1.61 -11.82 1.01
N ILE A 75 -0.42 -12.12 0.50
CA ILE A 75 0.82 -11.46 0.93
C ILE A 75 1.10 -10.34 -0.07
N ALA A 76 1.02 -9.09 0.38
CA ALA A 76 1.55 -7.95 -0.36
C ALA A 76 3.08 -8.00 -0.25
N VAL A 77 3.73 -8.06 -1.40
CA VAL A 77 5.17 -8.03 -1.54
C VAL A 77 5.57 -6.60 -1.89
N ASP A 78 6.62 -6.10 -1.25
CA ASP A 78 7.26 -4.88 -1.69
C ASP A 78 8.05 -5.17 -2.97
N ASP A 79 7.64 -4.59 -4.10
CA ASP A 79 8.34 -4.68 -5.39
C ASP A 79 9.29 -3.49 -5.59
N THR A 80 9.62 -2.77 -4.51
CA THR A 80 10.67 -1.76 -4.55
C THR A 80 12.01 -2.48 -4.72
N ASP A 81 12.52 -2.51 -5.95
CA ASP A 81 13.91 -2.86 -6.21
C ASP A 81 14.81 -1.81 -5.53
N TYR A 82 15.27 -2.12 -4.33
CA TYR A 82 16.46 -1.49 -3.75
C TYR A 82 17.67 -2.10 -4.47
N ASP A 83 17.93 -1.65 -5.70
CA ASP A 83 19.18 -1.95 -6.41
C ASP A 83 20.34 -1.37 -5.56
N ASP A 84 21.28 -2.24 -5.18
CA ASP A 84 22.43 -2.05 -4.26
C ASP A 84 23.57 -1.22 -4.88
#